data_AF-G7L8R3-F1
#
_entry.id   AF-G7L8R3-F1
#
_cell.length_a   1.000
_cell.length_b   1.000
_cell.length_c   1.000
_cell.angle_alpha   90.00
_cell.angle_beta   90.00
_cell.angle_gamma   90.00
#
_symmetry.space_group_name_H-M   'P 1'
#
loop_
_entity.id
_entity.type
_entity.pdbx_description
1 polymer ?
#
loop_
_entity_poly.entity_id
_entity_poly.type
_entity_poly.pdbx_seq_one_letter_code
_entity_poly.pdbx_strand_id
1 'polypeptide(L)'
;MSLSMSTTTSGHYTALSLPTRTTQINSKQNPTYFFPNTKLFSSKNHSFSNTLLSKPFLYVVKASSEVGSDASKEDSEKGEGEKEPYEEYEVEIDQPYGIKFVKGRDGGTYIDAIAPGGSADKAGVFTVGDKVLATSAVFGTEIWPAAEYGRTMYTIRQRIGPLLMRMQKRYETGGDLTEKEIIRAERNSGVVSNKLREIQMQNYLRKKEVKEGRERDLREGLLLYRNAKYEEALEKFESVLGSKPEPDEAAVASYNVACCYSKLNQIQAALSTLEEALNSGFEDFKRIRTDPDLANLRASPEFDPLLKRFDESFINESAINAIKSIFGFNKK
;
A
#
# COMPACT_ATOMS: atom_id res chain seq x y z
N MET A 1 32.55 52.10 42.87
CA MET A 1 32.42 50.72 42.37
C MET A 1 31.10 50.62 41.62
N SER A 2 31.14 50.78 40.31
CA SER A 2 29.98 50.76 39.41
C SER A 2 30.12 49.54 38.50
N LEU A 3 29.28 48.54 38.73
CA LEU A 3 29.19 47.32 37.93
C LEU A 3 28.31 47.60 36.70
N SER A 4 28.90 47.49 35.51
CA SER A 4 28.21 47.47 34.23
C SER A 4 27.74 46.05 33.92
N MET A 5 26.44 45.85 33.74
CA MET A 5 25.89 44.61 33.18
C MET A 5 26.05 44.62 31.66
N SER A 6 26.74 43.61 31.12
CA SER A 6 26.84 43.37 29.67
C SER A 6 25.65 42.54 29.21
N THR A 7 24.89 43.07 28.27
CA THR A 7 23.78 42.41 27.58
C THR A 7 24.30 41.34 26.62
N THR A 8 23.84 40.10 26.80
CA THR A 8 24.13 38.97 25.92
C THR A 8 23.29 39.08 24.64
N THR A 9 23.97 39.16 23.50
CA THR A 9 23.37 39.22 22.15
C THR A 9 22.70 37.88 21.81
N SER A 10 21.37 37.89 21.66
CA SER A 10 20.59 36.77 21.15
C SER A 10 20.84 36.61 19.64
N GLY A 11 21.49 35.52 19.23
CA GLY A 11 21.65 35.15 17.83
C GLY A 11 20.32 34.71 17.22
N HIS A 12 19.95 35.30 16.10
CA HIS A 12 18.76 34.93 15.33
C HIS A 12 19.00 33.59 14.61
N TYR A 13 18.37 32.51 15.08
CA TYR A 13 18.42 31.18 14.46
C TYR A 13 17.42 31.07 13.31
N THR A 14 17.90 30.59 12.16
CA THR A 14 17.18 30.51 10.88
C THR A 14 16.85 29.06 10.50
N ALA A 15 16.15 28.33 11.36
CA ALA A 15 15.59 27.04 10.98
C ALA A 15 14.29 27.25 10.17
N LEU A 16 14.17 26.61 8.99
CA LEU A 16 13.06 26.88 8.06
C LEU A 16 11.83 26.04 8.43
N SER A 17 10.69 26.71 8.64
CA SER A 17 9.38 26.07 8.78
C SER A 17 8.71 25.94 7.42
N LEU A 18 7.92 24.88 7.23
CA LEU A 18 7.04 24.73 6.06
C LEU A 18 6.19 25.99 5.84
N PRO A 19 6.06 26.49 4.59
CA PRO A 19 5.13 27.56 4.29
C PRO A 19 3.70 27.09 4.56
N THR A 20 2.97 27.80 5.41
CA THR A 20 1.54 27.52 5.64
C THR A 20 0.78 27.95 4.39
N ARG A 21 0.48 27.00 3.50
CA ARG A 21 -0.41 27.27 2.37
C ARG A 21 -1.83 27.42 2.92
N THR A 22 -2.24 28.65 3.21
CA THR A 22 -3.66 28.97 3.45
C THR A 22 -4.40 28.75 2.15
N THR A 23 -4.96 27.56 1.97
CA THR A 23 -5.99 27.33 0.96
C THR A 23 -7.23 28.11 1.41
N GLN A 24 -7.36 29.34 0.91
CA GLN A 24 -8.67 29.99 0.86
C GLN A 24 -9.57 29.09 0.02
N ILE A 25 -10.49 28.40 0.70
CA ILE A 25 -11.58 27.68 0.05
C ILE A 25 -12.51 28.75 -0.52
N ASN A 26 -12.22 29.19 -1.74
CA ASN A 26 -13.17 29.94 -2.54
C ASN A 26 -14.20 28.93 -3.07
N SER A 27 -15.33 28.82 -2.39
CA SER A 27 -16.50 28.08 -2.86
C SER A 27 -17.11 28.82 -4.05
N LYS A 28 -16.60 28.56 -5.25
CA LYS A 28 -17.35 28.79 -6.49
C LYS A 28 -17.77 27.43 -7.03
N GLN A 29 -19.01 27.08 -6.70
CA GLN A 29 -19.76 26.02 -7.36
C GLN A 29 -19.76 26.28 -8.86
N ASN A 30 -19.37 25.28 -9.66
CA ASN A 30 -19.70 25.21 -11.07
C ASN A 30 -19.92 23.75 -11.48
N PRO A 31 -20.78 23.52 -12.48
CA PRO A 31 -21.77 22.45 -12.46
C PRO A 31 -21.29 21.12 -13.05
N THR A 32 -22.01 20.07 -12.67
CA THR A 32 -21.90 18.70 -13.15
C THR A 32 -22.09 18.61 -14.66
N TYR A 33 -21.06 18.12 -15.37
CA TYR A 33 -21.19 17.71 -16.76
C TYR A 33 -21.95 16.38 -16.84
N PHE A 34 -23.24 16.49 -17.14
CA PHE A 34 -24.06 15.44 -17.72
C PHE A 34 -23.53 15.12 -19.12
N PHE A 35 -23.31 13.84 -19.42
CA PHE A 35 -23.26 13.36 -20.81
C PHE A 35 -24.26 12.23 -21.03
N PRO A 36 -24.89 12.16 -22.22
CA PRO A 36 -26.20 11.57 -22.41
C PRO A 36 -26.18 10.09 -22.77
N ASN A 37 -27.35 9.51 -22.52
CA ASN A 37 -27.81 8.16 -22.83
C ASN A 37 -27.84 7.88 -24.34
N THR A 38 -27.37 6.71 -24.80
CA THR A 38 -27.69 6.20 -26.14
C THR A 38 -27.96 4.68 -26.16
N LYS A 39 -29.26 4.39 -26.29
CA LYS A 39 -29.95 3.39 -27.13
C LYS A 39 -29.60 1.90 -27.05
N LEU A 40 -30.60 1.19 -26.52
CA LEU A 40 -31.05 -0.16 -26.85
C LEU A 40 -30.77 -0.60 -28.30
N PHE A 41 -30.24 -1.82 -28.44
CA PHE A 41 -30.60 -2.72 -29.53
C PHE A 41 -31.16 -4.03 -28.96
N SER A 42 -32.39 -4.31 -29.38
CA SER A 42 -33.13 -5.55 -29.19
C SER A 42 -32.65 -6.60 -30.18
N SER A 43 -32.49 -7.84 -29.72
CA SER A 43 -32.58 -9.02 -30.59
C SER A 43 -33.24 -10.17 -29.83
N LYS A 44 -34.17 -10.84 -30.51
CA LYS A 44 -35.11 -11.84 -30.02
C LYS A 44 -34.47 -13.23 -29.94
N ASN A 45 -34.92 -13.97 -28.91
CA ASN A 45 -35.26 -15.39 -28.82
C ASN A 45 -34.41 -16.45 -29.55
N HIS A 46 -34.05 -17.51 -28.81
CA HIS A 46 -34.66 -18.83 -29.04
C HIS A 46 -34.68 -19.66 -27.74
N SER A 47 -35.88 -20.09 -27.37
CA SER A 47 -36.19 -21.10 -26.37
C SER A 47 -35.98 -22.48 -26.97
N PHE A 48 -35.28 -23.37 -26.27
CA PHE A 48 -35.46 -24.81 -26.43
C PHE A 48 -35.45 -25.48 -25.05
N SER A 49 -36.64 -25.90 -24.65
CA SER A 49 -36.88 -26.85 -23.57
C SER A 49 -36.44 -28.24 -24.04
N ASN A 50 -35.78 -29.00 -23.17
CA ASN A 50 -35.81 -30.45 -23.24
C ASN A 50 -35.79 -31.02 -21.81
N THR A 51 -36.93 -31.57 -21.43
CA THR A 51 -37.13 -32.44 -20.29
C THR A 51 -36.47 -33.78 -20.56
N LEU A 52 -35.54 -34.23 -19.71
CA LEU A 52 -35.28 -35.66 -19.55
C LEU A 52 -35.10 -36.01 -18.07
N LEU A 53 -35.93 -36.96 -17.68
CA LEU A 53 -36.08 -37.59 -16.40
C LEU A 53 -34.94 -38.61 -16.20
N SER A 54 -34.15 -38.48 -15.12
CA SER A 54 -33.34 -39.60 -14.63
C SER A 54 -33.22 -39.56 -13.10
N LYS A 55 -33.34 -40.76 -12.52
CA LYS A 55 -33.65 -41.12 -11.13
C LYS A 55 -32.54 -40.75 -10.12
N PRO A 56 -32.86 -40.67 -8.81
CA PRO A 56 -31.91 -40.22 -7.79
C PRO A 56 -30.92 -41.33 -7.44
N PHE A 57 -29.62 -40.98 -7.36
CA PHE A 57 -28.62 -41.78 -6.67
C PHE A 57 -28.44 -41.21 -5.26
N LEU A 58 -28.68 -42.06 -4.26
CA LEU A 58 -28.40 -41.79 -2.86
C LEU A 58 -26.88 -41.69 -2.65
N TYR A 59 -26.42 -40.57 -2.09
CA TYR A 59 -25.06 -40.48 -1.55
C TYR A 59 -25.05 -40.99 -0.11
N VAL A 60 -24.21 -41.99 0.15
CA VAL A 60 -23.91 -42.53 1.47
C VAL A 60 -22.79 -41.68 2.07
N VAL A 61 -23.09 -40.97 3.16
CA VAL A 61 -22.07 -40.35 4.03
C VAL A 61 -21.57 -41.41 4.99
N LYS A 62 -20.32 -41.83 4.86
CA LYS A 62 -19.64 -42.68 5.84
C LYS A 62 -18.84 -41.78 6.77
N ALA A 63 -19.39 -41.53 7.96
CA ALA A 63 -18.61 -41.00 9.08
C ALA A 63 -17.90 -42.19 9.77
N SER A 64 -16.58 -42.22 9.73
CA SER A 64 -15.77 -43.14 10.53
C SER A 64 -14.87 -42.34 11.45
N SER A 65 -15.20 -42.36 12.73
CA SER A 65 -14.30 -42.01 13.83
C SER A 65 -13.56 -43.29 14.26
N GLU A 66 -12.26 -43.36 14.04
CA GLU A 66 -11.42 -44.41 14.64
C GLU A 66 -10.27 -43.78 15.41
N VAL A 67 -10.33 -44.00 16.73
CA VAL A 67 -9.28 -43.76 17.70
C VAL A 67 -8.28 -44.90 17.59
N GLY A 68 -7.01 -44.57 17.37
CA GLY A 68 -5.89 -45.51 17.39
C GLY A 68 -4.69 -44.90 18.11
N SER A 69 -4.45 -45.39 19.33
CA SER A 69 -3.28 -45.17 20.18
C SER A 69 -2.02 -45.86 19.64
N ASP A 70 -0.84 -45.24 19.67
CA ASP A 70 0.23 -45.55 20.65
C ASP A 70 1.49 -44.65 20.50
N ALA A 71 2.30 -44.66 21.58
CA ALA A 71 3.31 -43.73 22.10
C ALA A 71 4.56 -43.33 21.28
N SER A 72 5.09 -42.11 21.50
CA SER A 72 6.27 -41.85 22.39
C SER A 72 6.78 -40.38 22.43
N LYS A 73 6.84 -39.85 23.67
CA LYS A 73 7.67 -38.79 24.33
C LYS A 73 8.40 -37.69 23.52
N GLU A 74 8.21 -36.43 23.90
CA GLU A 74 9.08 -35.63 24.81
C GLU A 74 8.50 -34.23 25.09
N ASP A 75 8.73 -33.74 26.32
CA ASP A 75 8.24 -32.49 26.92
C ASP A 75 8.75 -31.22 26.24
N SER A 76 7.89 -30.20 26.15
CA SER A 76 8.26 -28.78 26.34
C SER A 76 7.01 -27.88 26.42
N GLU A 77 6.86 -27.20 27.55
CA GLU A 77 5.84 -26.19 27.86
C GLU A 77 5.76 -25.06 26.81
N LYS A 78 4.53 -24.63 26.47
CA LYS A 78 4.05 -23.23 26.59
C LYS A 78 2.78 -23.00 25.74
N GLY A 79 1.75 -22.49 26.42
CA GLY A 79 0.72 -21.63 25.83
C GLY A 79 -0.43 -22.36 25.13
N GLU A 80 -1.41 -22.77 25.91
CA GLU A 80 -2.75 -23.10 25.44
C GLU A 80 -3.40 -21.85 24.83
N GLY A 81 -3.20 -21.66 23.53
CA GLY A 81 -4.21 -21.04 22.69
C GLY A 81 -5.10 -22.15 22.19
N GLU A 82 -6.32 -22.25 22.70
CA GLU A 82 -7.37 -23.12 22.17
C GLU A 82 -7.52 -22.83 20.66
N LYS A 83 -6.88 -23.65 19.82
CA LYS A 83 -7.14 -23.65 18.38
C LYS A 83 -8.48 -24.33 18.21
N GLU A 84 -9.50 -23.56 17.86
CA GLU A 84 -10.80 -24.11 17.46
C GLU A 84 -10.59 -25.23 16.42
N PRO A 85 -11.29 -26.37 16.56
CA PRO A 85 -11.14 -27.49 15.64
C PRO A 85 -11.60 -27.05 14.25
N TYR A 86 -10.67 -26.98 13.31
CA TYR A 86 -11.03 -26.78 11.92
C TYR A 86 -11.79 -28.02 11.43
N GLU A 87 -13.01 -27.82 10.93
CA GLU A 87 -13.78 -28.92 10.35
C GLU A 87 -13.20 -29.27 8.97
N GLU A 88 -12.70 -30.49 8.80
CA GLU A 88 -12.24 -31.02 7.52
C GLU A 88 -13.36 -31.85 6.86
N TYR A 89 -13.51 -31.73 5.55
CA TYR A 89 -14.48 -32.52 4.78
C TYR A 89 -13.90 -32.97 3.44
N GLU A 90 -14.33 -34.14 2.98
CA GLU A 90 -13.95 -34.69 1.68
C GLU A 90 -15.13 -34.65 0.72
N VAL A 91 -14.84 -34.35 -0.55
CA VAL A 91 -15.86 -34.16 -1.57
C VAL A 91 -15.36 -34.57 -2.93
N GLU A 92 -16.24 -35.24 -3.68
CA GLU A 92 -16.03 -35.65 -5.06
C GLU A 92 -17.00 -34.89 -5.97
N ILE A 93 -16.48 -34.19 -6.98
CA ILE A 93 -17.30 -33.43 -7.93
C ILE A 93 -16.85 -33.64 -9.37
N ASP A 94 -17.81 -33.58 -10.31
CA ASP A 94 -17.57 -33.70 -11.74
C ASP A 94 -17.41 -32.35 -12.44
N GLN A 95 -16.70 -32.34 -13.58
CA GLN A 95 -16.66 -31.17 -14.46
C GLN A 95 -18.03 -30.91 -15.10
N PRO A 96 -18.46 -29.64 -15.24
CA PRO A 96 -17.79 -28.42 -14.79
C PRO A 96 -17.96 -28.20 -13.28
N TYR A 97 -16.83 -28.07 -12.57
CA TYR A 97 -16.83 -28.00 -11.10
C TYR A 97 -17.62 -26.81 -10.55
N GLY A 98 -17.65 -25.67 -11.27
CA GLY A 98 -18.35 -24.48 -10.82
C GLY A 98 -17.70 -23.80 -9.61
N ILE A 99 -16.40 -24.00 -9.38
CA ILE A 99 -15.62 -23.37 -8.32
C ILE A 99 -14.57 -22.45 -8.94
N LYS A 100 -14.46 -21.23 -8.43
CA LYS A 100 -13.34 -20.34 -8.70
C LYS A 100 -12.39 -20.36 -7.51
N PHE A 101 -11.09 -20.53 -7.79
CA PHE A 101 -10.06 -20.60 -6.76
C PHE A 101 -9.16 -19.36 -6.77
N VAL A 102 -8.70 -18.93 -5.60
CA VAL A 102 -7.77 -17.82 -5.39
C VAL A 102 -6.53 -18.26 -4.58
N LYS A 103 -5.39 -17.58 -4.81
CA LYS A 103 -4.14 -17.79 -4.08
C LYS A 103 -4.16 -16.99 -2.77
N GLY A 104 -4.03 -17.67 -1.63
CA GLY A 104 -3.89 -17.01 -0.34
C GLY A 104 -2.51 -16.39 -0.11
N ARG A 105 -2.39 -15.54 0.93
CA ARG A 105 -1.11 -14.94 1.36
C ARG A 105 -0.07 -15.98 1.77
N ASP A 106 -0.53 -17.10 2.31
CA ASP A 106 0.26 -18.29 2.67
C ASP A 106 0.65 -19.15 1.45
N GLY A 107 0.23 -18.76 0.25
CA GLY A 107 0.44 -19.53 -0.98
C GLY A 107 -0.55 -20.68 -1.20
N GLY A 108 -1.51 -20.88 -0.29
CA GLY A 108 -2.53 -21.91 -0.37
C GLY A 108 -3.62 -21.63 -1.40
N THR A 109 -4.48 -22.64 -1.64
CA THR A 109 -5.61 -22.55 -2.58
C THR A 109 -6.92 -22.45 -1.82
N TYR A 110 -7.72 -21.44 -2.14
CA TYR A 110 -8.98 -21.13 -1.45
C TYR A 110 -10.14 -20.97 -2.43
N ILE A 111 -11.36 -21.23 -1.98
CA ILE A 111 -12.57 -20.95 -2.75
C ILE A 111 -12.85 -19.45 -2.76
N ASP A 112 -12.87 -18.85 -3.95
CA ASP A 112 -13.18 -17.44 -4.21
C ASP A 112 -14.67 -17.24 -4.50
N ALA A 113 -15.26 -18.14 -5.29
CA ALA A 113 -16.67 -18.08 -5.65
C ALA A 113 -17.20 -19.45 -6.07
N ILE A 114 -18.50 -19.65 -5.88
CA ILE A 114 -19.23 -20.84 -6.32
C ILE A 114 -20.25 -20.38 -7.37
N ALA A 115 -20.24 -21.02 -8.53
CA ALA A 115 -21.11 -20.68 -9.66
C ALA A 115 -22.49 -21.35 -9.49
N PRO A 116 -23.59 -20.59 -9.51
CA PRO A 116 -24.94 -21.14 -9.40
C PRO A 116 -25.22 -22.19 -10.50
N GLY A 117 -25.74 -23.35 -10.11
CA GLY A 117 -26.03 -24.48 -11.01
C GLY A 117 -24.83 -25.35 -11.40
N GLY A 118 -23.61 -25.02 -10.94
CA GLY A 118 -22.42 -25.87 -11.09
C GLY A 118 -22.44 -27.11 -10.19
N SER A 119 -21.52 -28.05 -10.42
CA SER A 119 -21.43 -29.28 -9.60
C SER A 119 -21.22 -28.98 -8.11
N ALA A 120 -20.41 -27.97 -7.78
CA ALA A 120 -20.16 -27.55 -6.41
C ALA A 120 -21.39 -26.92 -5.73
N ASP A 121 -22.16 -26.11 -6.46
CA ASP A 121 -23.40 -25.52 -5.95
C ASP A 121 -24.45 -26.61 -5.67
N LYS A 122 -24.56 -27.59 -6.57
CA LYS A 122 -25.43 -28.76 -6.38
C LYS A 122 -25.01 -29.65 -5.21
N ALA A 123 -23.72 -29.76 -4.94
CA ALA A 123 -23.20 -30.52 -3.81
C ALA A 123 -23.57 -29.86 -2.47
N GLY A 124 -23.69 -28.52 -2.43
CA GLY A 124 -24.14 -27.78 -1.25
C GLY A 124 -23.21 -27.83 -0.04
N VAL A 125 -22.03 -28.45 -0.17
CA VAL A 125 -21.05 -28.61 0.92
C VAL A 125 -19.99 -27.53 0.95
N PHE A 126 -19.80 -26.79 -0.14
CA PHE A 126 -18.73 -25.79 -0.26
C PHE A 126 -19.15 -24.44 0.32
N THR A 127 -18.23 -23.79 1.03
CA THR A 127 -18.37 -22.40 1.45
C THR A 127 -17.24 -21.55 0.87
N VAL A 128 -17.55 -20.29 0.55
CA VAL A 128 -16.53 -19.34 0.10
C VAL A 128 -15.53 -19.13 1.22
N GLY A 129 -14.23 -19.17 0.90
CA GLY A 129 -13.14 -19.11 1.88
C GLY A 129 -12.60 -20.46 2.37
N ASP A 130 -13.23 -21.58 2.01
CA ASP A 130 -12.71 -22.91 2.34
C ASP A 130 -11.33 -23.15 1.69
N LYS A 131 -10.43 -23.80 2.44
CA LYS A 131 -9.06 -24.10 2.00
C LYS A 131 -8.98 -25.51 1.44
N VAL A 132 -8.28 -25.67 0.31
CA VAL A 132 -7.95 -26.99 -0.23
C VAL A 132 -6.72 -27.53 0.51
N LEU A 133 -6.88 -28.67 1.19
CA LEU A 133 -5.80 -29.37 1.89
C LEU A 133 -5.16 -30.46 1.05
N ALA A 134 -5.95 -31.14 0.21
CA ALA A 134 -5.46 -32.20 -0.65
C ALA A 134 -6.33 -32.32 -1.91
N THR A 135 -5.71 -32.70 -3.03
CA THR A 135 -6.40 -32.92 -4.32
C THR A 135 -5.97 -34.24 -4.93
N SER A 136 -6.88 -34.90 -5.61
CA SER A 136 -6.55 -36.07 -6.41
C SER A 136 -5.53 -35.75 -7.51
N ALA A 137 -4.67 -36.71 -7.86
CA ALA A 137 -3.67 -36.58 -8.93
C ALA A 137 -4.30 -36.25 -10.30
N VAL A 138 -3.52 -36.06 -11.38
CA VAL A 138 -4.13 -35.88 -12.71
C VAL A 138 -4.74 -37.19 -13.23
N PHE A 139 -4.12 -38.32 -12.88
CA PHE A 139 -4.54 -39.68 -13.24
C PHE A 139 -4.68 -40.53 -11.96
N GLY A 140 -5.77 -41.29 -11.84
CA GLY A 140 -6.03 -42.17 -10.70
C GLY A 140 -6.85 -41.54 -9.57
N THR A 141 -7.10 -42.29 -8.50
CA THR A 141 -7.92 -41.87 -7.34
C THR A 141 -7.10 -41.45 -6.12
N GLU A 142 -5.77 -41.47 -6.24
CA GLU A 142 -4.87 -41.11 -5.14
C GLU A 142 -4.95 -39.61 -4.84
N ILE A 143 -5.07 -39.29 -3.55
CA ILE A 143 -5.13 -37.93 -3.03
C ILE A 143 -3.76 -37.51 -2.48
N TRP A 144 -3.28 -36.34 -2.90
CA TRP A 144 -2.00 -35.79 -2.47
C TRP A 144 -2.21 -34.43 -1.80
N PRO A 145 -1.39 -34.08 -0.80
CA PRO A 145 -1.45 -32.77 -0.16
C PRO A 145 -1.41 -31.64 -1.21
N ALA A 146 -2.33 -30.69 -1.07
CA ALA A 146 -2.42 -29.54 -1.96
C ALA A 146 -1.17 -28.68 -1.74
N ALA A 147 -0.32 -28.66 -2.76
CA ALA A 147 0.87 -27.82 -2.78
C ALA A 147 0.51 -26.34 -2.98
N GLU A 148 1.52 -25.49 -3.17
CA GLU A 148 1.35 -24.09 -3.57
C GLU A 148 0.32 -23.94 -4.71
N TYR A 149 -0.46 -22.86 -4.67
CA TYR A 149 -1.58 -22.58 -5.57
C TYR A 149 -1.40 -22.99 -7.03
N GLY A 150 -0.24 -22.69 -7.63
CA GLY A 150 0.03 -23.02 -9.02
C GLY A 150 -0.03 -24.52 -9.33
N ARG A 151 0.53 -25.36 -8.45
CA ARG A 151 0.57 -26.82 -8.62
C ARG A 151 -0.83 -27.43 -8.45
N THR A 152 -1.54 -27.00 -7.41
CA THR A 152 -2.91 -27.42 -7.13
C THR A 152 -3.87 -27.02 -8.25
N MET A 153 -3.70 -25.82 -8.82
CA MET A 153 -4.51 -25.42 -9.97
C MET A 153 -4.16 -26.17 -11.25
N TYR A 154 -2.89 -26.54 -11.45
CA TYR A 154 -2.49 -27.36 -12.58
C TYR A 154 -3.18 -28.74 -12.53
N THR A 155 -3.16 -29.41 -11.37
CA THR A 155 -3.80 -30.73 -11.22
C THR A 155 -5.30 -30.65 -11.44
N ILE A 156 -5.98 -29.67 -10.84
CA ILE A 156 -7.42 -29.46 -10.98
C ILE A 156 -7.80 -29.19 -12.45
N ARG A 157 -7.04 -28.37 -13.18
CA ARG A 157 -7.37 -28.00 -14.58
C ARG A 157 -7.11 -29.13 -15.57
N GLN A 158 -6.10 -29.95 -15.32
CA GLN A 158 -5.73 -31.06 -16.21
C GLN A 158 -6.43 -32.38 -15.84
N ARG A 159 -7.18 -32.40 -14.73
CA ARG A 159 -7.88 -33.59 -14.24
C ARG A 159 -8.86 -34.12 -15.30
N ILE A 160 -8.77 -35.42 -15.55
CA ILE A 160 -9.73 -36.16 -16.38
C ILE A 160 -10.53 -37.06 -15.43
N GLY A 161 -11.84 -36.81 -15.35
CA GLY A 161 -12.75 -37.53 -14.44
C GLY A 161 -13.10 -36.72 -13.17
N PRO A 162 -13.73 -37.38 -12.18
CA PRO A 162 -14.18 -36.73 -10.95
C PRO A 162 -12.98 -36.20 -10.15
N LEU A 163 -13.15 -35.03 -9.55
CA LEU A 163 -12.15 -34.38 -8.71
C LEU A 163 -12.47 -34.67 -7.24
N LEU A 164 -11.60 -35.41 -6.58
CA LEU A 164 -11.67 -35.64 -5.14
C LEU A 164 -10.80 -34.59 -4.43
N MET A 165 -11.37 -33.91 -3.45
CA MET A 165 -10.67 -32.91 -2.64
C MET A 165 -10.93 -33.14 -1.16
N ARG A 166 -9.88 -32.92 -0.35
CA ARG A 166 -10.01 -32.71 1.08
C ARG A 166 -9.92 -31.23 1.36
N MET A 167 -10.93 -30.72 2.03
CA MET A 167 -11.17 -29.31 2.27
C MET A 167 -11.17 -29.02 3.76
N GLN A 168 -10.83 -27.80 4.13
CA GLN A 168 -10.93 -27.29 5.49
C GLN A 168 -11.94 -26.14 5.51
N LYS A 169 -12.97 -26.26 6.33
CA LYS A 169 -13.93 -25.20 6.60
C LYS A 169 -13.21 -24.03 7.24
N ARG A 170 -13.50 -22.84 6.73
CA ARG A 170 -13.14 -21.60 7.40
C ARG A 170 -14.42 -20.82 7.62
N TYR A 171 -14.96 -20.91 8.84
CA TYR A 171 -16.01 -20.01 9.28
C TYR A 171 -15.49 -18.57 9.11
N GLU A 172 -16.26 -17.73 8.40
CA GLU A 172 -15.82 -16.44 7.89
C GLU A 172 -15.28 -15.52 9.00
N THR A 173 -13.97 -15.48 9.17
CA THR A 173 -13.28 -14.19 9.27
C THR A 173 -12.85 -13.87 7.87
N GLY A 174 -13.76 -13.20 7.14
CA GLY A 174 -13.61 -12.83 5.74
C GLY A 174 -12.18 -12.47 5.44
N GLY A 175 -11.52 -13.32 4.65
CA GLY A 175 -10.17 -13.05 4.21
C GLY A 175 -10.20 -11.70 3.51
N ASP A 176 -9.50 -10.71 4.09
CA ASP A 176 -9.38 -9.36 3.55
C ASP A 176 -9.20 -9.43 2.04
N LEU A 177 -10.29 -9.19 1.29
CA LEU A 177 -10.17 -8.84 -0.10
C LEU A 177 -9.25 -7.63 -0.11
N THR A 178 -8.14 -7.73 -0.85
CA THR A 178 -7.22 -6.60 -0.90
C THR A 178 -8.01 -5.40 -1.41
N GLU A 179 -7.77 -4.20 -0.89
CA GLU A 179 -8.52 -2.99 -1.26
C GLU A 179 -8.68 -2.87 -2.80
N LYS A 180 -7.68 -3.35 -3.55
CA LYS A 180 -7.67 -3.43 -5.02
C LYS A 180 -8.73 -4.36 -5.65
N GLU A 181 -9.08 -5.47 -5.01
CA GLU A 181 -10.08 -6.44 -5.47
C GLU A 181 -11.50 -5.94 -5.21
N ILE A 182 -11.75 -5.34 -4.03
CA ILE A 182 -13.03 -4.66 -3.72
C ILE A 182 -13.25 -3.53 -4.73
N ILE A 183 -12.24 -2.66 -4.91
CA ILE A 183 -12.30 -1.55 -5.87
C ILE A 183 -12.54 -2.05 -7.31
N ARG A 184 -11.93 -3.17 -7.71
CA ARG A 184 -12.12 -3.73 -9.06
C ARG A 184 -13.51 -4.31 -9.26
N ALA A 185 -14.02 -5.06 -8.28
CA ALA A 185 -15.35 -5.64 -8.32
C ALA A 185 -16.44 -4.57 -8.37
N GLU A 186 -16.28 -3.49 -7.60
CA GLU A 186 -17.27 -2.40 -7.54
C GLU A 186 -17.26 -1.47 -8.75
N ARG A 187 -16.10 -1.21 -9.37
CA ARG A 187 -16.06 -0.50 -10.66
C ARG A 187 -16.83 -1.24 -11.75
N ASN A 188 -16.87 -2.57 -11.68
CA ASN A 188 -17.60 -3.41 -12.64
C ASN A 188 -19.11 -3.47 -12.34
N SER A 189 -19.54 -3.20 -11.10
CA SER A 189 -20.96 -3.28 -10.70
C SER A 189 -21.73 -1.96 -10.87
N GLY A 190 -21.03 -0.83 -11.00
CA GLY A 190 -21.65 0.49 -11.20
C GLY A 190 -22.37 1.07 -9.97
N VAL A 191 -22.33 0.38 -8.83
CA VAL A 191 -22.92 0.80 -7.55
C VAL A 191 -21.80 1.08 -6.56
N VAL A 192 -21.69 2.33 -6.09
CA VAL A 192 -20.73 2.71 -5.04
C VAL A 192 -21.22 2.15 -3.71
N SER A 193 -20.60 1.07 -3.25
CA SER A 193 -20.90 0.46 -1.96
C SER A 193 -20.43 1.34 -0.79
N ASN A 194 -21.09 1.21 0.36
CA ASN A 194 -20.65 1.80 1.63
C ASN A 194 -19.23 1.34 2.02
N LYS A 195 -18.82 0.12 1.62
CA LYS A 195 -17.50 -0.42 1.92
C LYS A 195 -16.37 0.34 1.21
N LEU A 196 -16.57 0.75 -0.04
CA LEU A 196 -15.60 1.57 -0.77
C LEU A 196 -15.35 2.90 -0.08
N ARG A 197 -16.45 3.55 0.34
CA ARG A 197 -16.40 4.84 1.05
C ARG A 197 -15.63 4.69 2.35
N GLU A 198 -15.83 3.59 3.07
CA GLU A 198 -15.08 3.27 4.28
C GLU A 198 -13.58 3.08 3.98
N ILE A 199 -13.21 2.29 2.98
CA ILE A 199 -11.81 2.09 2.57
C ILE A 199 -11.15 3.41 2.17
N GLN A 200 -11.83 4.23 1.37
CA GLN A 200 -11.35 5.56 0.98
C GLN A 200 -11.16 6.46 2.19
N MET A 201 -12.12 6.46 3.12
CA MET A 201 -12.04 7.21 4.37
C MET A 201 -10.87 6.74 5.24
N GLN A 202 -10.66 5.44 5.39
CA GLN A 202 -9.54 4.89 6.15
C GLN A 202 -8.18 5.22 5.51
N ASN A 203 -8.07 5.11 4.18
CA ASN A 203 -6.88 5.51 3.45
C ASN A 203 -6.59 7.02 3.60
N TYR A 204 -7.64 7.85 3.55
CA TYR A 204 -7.54 9.28 3.78
C TYR A 204 -7.07 9.58 5.21
N LEU A 205 -7.69 8.96 6.22
CA LEU A 205 -7.33 9.14 7.62
C LEU A 205 -5.88 8.71 7.89
N ARG A 206 -5.45 7.55 7.37
CA ARG A 206 -4.07 7.08 7.50
C ARG A 206 -3.07 8.05 6.87
N LYS A 207 -3.34 8.54 5.65
CA LYS A 207 -2.48 9.54 5.00
C LYS A 207 -2.42 10.85 5.80
N LYS A 208 -3.56 11.28 6.34
CA LYS A 208 -3.67 12.47 7.17
C LYS A 208 -2.85 12.32 8.46
N GLU A 209 -2.97 11.19 9.16
CA GLU A 209 -2.25 10.90 10.40
C GLU A 209 -0.73 10.87 10.17
N VAL A 210 -0.26 10.22 9.10
CA VAL A 210 1.16 10.23 8.74
C VAL A 210 1.65 11.65 8.48
N LYS A 211 0.88 12.46 7.75
CA LYS A 211 1.21 13.87 7.51
C LYS A 211 1.28 14.67 8.81
N GLU A 212 0.30 14.52 9.70
CA GLU A 212 0.30 15.18 11.02
C GLU A 212 1.48 14.72 11.89
N GLY A 213 1.88 13.46 11.79
CA GLY A 213 3.09 12.92 12.41
C GLY A 213 4.35 13.61 11.90
N ARG A 214 4.51 13.74 10.58
CA ARG A 214 5.65 14.46 9.98
C ARG A 214 5.71 15.92 10.39
N GLU A 215 4.57 16.61 10.38
CA GLU A 215 4.52 18.01 10.83
C GLU A 215 4.87 18.15 12.33
N ARG A 216 4.54 17.16 13.15
CA ARG A 216 4.90 17.12 14.57
C ARG A 216 6.40 16.91 14.75
N ASP A 217 6.97 15.91 14.08
CA ASP A 217 8.40 15.60 14.14
C ASP A 217 9.23 16.77 13.62
N LEU A 218 8.83 17.39 12.51
CA LEU A 218 9.50 18.58 11.99
C LEU A 218 9.49 19.73 13.01
N ARG A 219 8.34 19.99 13.65
CA ARG A 219 8.23 21.04 14.67
C ARG A 219 9.10 20.73 15.89
N GLU A 220 9.13 19.50 16.33
CA GLU A 220 9.96 19.05 17.46
C GLU A 220 11.45 19.18 17.13
N GLY A 221 11.87 18.73 15.95
CA GLY A 221 13.23 18.90 15.45
C GLY A 221 13.65 20.37 15.42
N LEU A 222 12.78 21.28 14.95
CA LEU A 222 13.05 22.73 14.96
C LEU A 222 13.21 23.29 16.39
N LEU A 223 12.46 22.77 17.38
CA LEU A 223 12.60 23.19 18.78
C LEU A 223 13.92 22.69 19.38
N LEU A 224 14.29 21.43 19.13
CA LEU A 224 15.56 20.84 19.56
C LEU A 224 16.75 21.58 18.94
N TYR A 225 16.64 21.91 17.64
CA TYR A 225 17.65 22.67 16.91
C TYR A 225 17.91 24.04 17.55
N ARG A 226 16.84 24.78 17.90
CA ARG A 226 16.94 26.08 18.58
C ARG A 226 17.60 25.99 19.96
N ASN A 227 17.51 24.84 20.60
CA ASN A 227 18.15 24.55 21.88
C ASN A 227 19.58 24.01 21.72
N ALA A 228 20.17 24.09 20.51
CA ALA A 228 21.49 23.57 20.16
C ALA A 228 21.68 22.06 20.39
N LYS A 229 20.59 21.30 20.46
CA LYS A 229 20.59 19.83 20.53
C LYS A 229 20.53 19.26 19.12
N TYR A 230 21.63 19.36 18.38
CA TYR A 230 21.64 19.09 16.94
C TYR A 230 21.49 17.60 16.61
N GLU A 231 22.02 16.69 17.43
CA GLU A 231 21.87 15.25 17.26
C GLU A 231 20.41 14.80 17.48
N GLU A 232 19.76 15.30 18.55
CA GLU A 232 18.34 15.03 18.81
C GLU A 232 17.44 15.65 17.72
N ALA A 233 17.78 16.84 17.22
CA ALA A 233 17.07 17.46 16.10
C ALA A 233 17.20 16.65 14.80
N LEU A 234 18.40 16.10 14.55
CA LEU A 234 18.67 15.28 13.37
C LEU A 234 17.82 14.02 13.37
N GLU A 235 17.67 13.33 14.49
CA GLU A 235 16.79 12.17 14.62
C GLU A 235 15.35 12.49 14.18
N LYS A 236 14.83 13.64 14.61
CA LYS A 236 13.47 14.07 14.25
C LYS A 236 13.33 14.42 12.78
N PHE A 237 14.31 15.10 12.19
CA PHE A 237 14.26 15.42 10.77
C PHE A 237 14.43 14.17 9.88
N GLU A 238 15.27 13.22 10.27
CA GLU A 238 15.41 11.93 9.60
C GLU A 238 14.11 11.09 9.68
N SER A 239 13.39 11.14 10.82
CA SER A 239 12.05 10.54 10.93
C SER A 239 11.06 11.10 9.88
N VAL A 240 11.13 12.41 9.62
CA VAL A 240 10.33 13.06 8.57
C VAL A 240 10.71 12.53 7.19
N LEU A 241 12.00 12.39 6.88
CA LEU A 241 12.47 11.87 5.58
C LEU A 241 12.11 10.38 5.39
N GLY A 242 12.20 9.58 6.46
CA GLY A 242 11.86 8.15 6.46
C GLY A 242 10.37 7.84 6.25
N SER A 243 9.49 8.81 6.49
CA SER A 243 8.03 8.67 6.38
C SER A 243 7.45 9.13 5.04
N LYS A 244 8.30 9.15 3.99
CA LYS A 244 7.94 9.48 2.59
C LYS A 244 7.19 10.81 2.48
N PRO A 245 7.86 11.92 2.81
CA PRO A 245 7.27 13.25 2.69
C PRO A 245 6.96 13.60 1.23
N GLU A 246 6.08 14.59 1.04
CA GLU A 246 5.94 15.25 -0.27
C GLU A 246 7.25 15.99 -0.61
N PRO A 247 7.55 16.27 -1.90
CA PRO A 247 8.81 16.89 -2.31
C PRO A 247 9.15 18.18 -1.55
N ASP A 248 8.18 19.08 -1.35
CA ASP A 248 8.37 20.31 -0.59
C ASP A 248 8.73 20.05 0.89
N GLU A 249 8.10 19.03 1.50
CA GLU A 249 8.38 18.61 2.88
C GLU A 249 9.78 17.99 2.98
N ALA A 250 10.15 17.16 1.99
CA ALA A 250 11.48 16.54 1.88
C ALA A 250 12.56 17.62 1.76
N ALA A 251 12.39 18.58 0.85
CA ALA A 251 13.32 19.68 0.62
C ALA A 251 13.60 20.48 1.90
N VAL A 252 12.55 20.84 2.65
CA VAL A 252 12.68 21.57 3.92
C VAL A 252 13.36 20.72 4.99
N ALA A 253 12.98 19.44 5.14
CA ALA A 253 13.59 18.55 6.11
C ALA A 253 15.08 18.29 5.81
N SER A 254 15.43 17.96 4.56
CA SER A 254 16.82 17.76 4.11
C SER A 254 17.66 19.03 4.30
N TYR A 255 17.11 20.22 4.03
CA TYR A 255 17.81 21.48 4.32
C TYR A 255 18.14 21.59 5.82
N ASN A 256 17.17 21.33 6.70
CA ASN A 256 17.39 21.39 8.15
C ASN A 256 18.38 20.31 8.63
N VAL A 257 18.39 19.11 8.03
CA VAL A 257 19.41 18.08 8.30
C VAL A 257 20.80 18.55 7.87
N ALA A 258 20.94 19.19 6.70
CA ALA A 258 22.21 19.77 6.25
C ALA A 258 22.71 20.86 7.23
N CYS A 259 21.81 21.69 7.77
CA CYS A 259 22.13 22.64 8.83
C CYS A 259 22.61 21.94 10.11
N CYS A 260 21.99 20.83 10.53
CA CYS A 260 22.47 20.04 11.67
C CYS A 260 23.88 19.51 11.42
N TYR A 261 24.11 18.83 10.30
CA TYR A 261 25.42 18.25 9.97
C TYR A 261 26.51 19.33 9.87
N SER A 262 26.19 20.50 9.32
CA SER A 262 27.11 21.65 9.28
C SER A 262 27.50 22.09 10.69
N LYS A 263 26.53 22.23 11.62
CA LYS A 263 26.82 22.58 13.03
C LYS A 263 27.65 21.51 13.75
N LEU A 264 27.44 20.24 13.42
CA LEU A 264 28.21 19.11 13.94
C LEU A 264 29.57 18.93 13.24
N ASN A 265 29.93 19.83 12.32
CA ASN A 265 31.16 19.79 11.53
C ASN A 265 31.33 18.51 10.68
N GLN A 266 30.22 17.86 10.33
CA GLN A 266 30.17 16.69 9.45
C GLN A 266 29.97 17.13 8.00
N ILE A 267 31.02 17.72 7.43
CA ILE A 267 30.95 18.46 6.16
C ILE A 267 30.45 17.58 5.00
N GLN A 268 30.92 16.34 4.87
CA GLN A 268 30.53 15.50 3.74
C GLN A 268 29.06 15.08 3.80
N ALA A 269 28.56 14.77 4.99
CA ALA A 269 27.15 14.48 5.20
C ALA A 269 26.30 15.72 4.89
N ALA A 270 26.70 16.88 5.39
CA ALA A 270 26.03 18.14 5.10
C ALA A 270 25.96 18.48 3.60
N LEU A 271 27.03 18.24 2.82
CA LEU A 271 27.03 18.46 1.37
C LEU A 271 26.06 17.51 0.66
N SER A 272 26.11 16.22 1.00
CA SER A 272 25.23 15.20 0.41
C SER A 272 23.77 15.52 0.68
N THR A 273 23.42 15.88 1.91
CA THR A 273 22.04 16.21 2.26
C THR A 273 21.59 17.54 1.65
N LEU A 274 22.48 18.52 1.53
CA LEU A 274 22.16 19.78 0.83
C LEU A 274 21.87 19.53 -0.65
N GLU A 275 22.64 18.67 -1.31
CA GLU A 275 22.37 18.25 -2.69
C GLU A 275 21.00 17.56 -2.81
N GLU A 276 20.62 16.71 -1.86
CA GLU A 276 19.29 16.10 -1.80
C GLU A 276 18.17 17.13 -1.62
N ALA A 277 18.37 18.14 -0.76
CA ALA A 277 17.42 19.23 -0.60
C ALA A 277 17.19 19.98 -1.92
N LEU A 278 18.28 20.30 -2.63
CA LEU A 278 18.22 20.97 -3.94
C LEU A 278 17.52 20.11 -5.00
N ASN A 279 17.84 18.81 -5.06
CA ASN A 279 17.18 17.86 -5.96
C ASN A 279 15.69 17.67 -5.64
N SER A 280 15.30 17.85 -4.38
CA SER A 280 13.91 17.79 -3.92
C SER A 280 13.13 19.08 -4.20
N GLY A 281 13.76 20.10 -4.79
CA GLY A 281 13.13 21.36 -5.16
C GLY A 281 13.31 22.48 -4.14
N PHE A 282 14.36 22.46 -3.32
CA PHE A 282 14.66 23.59 -2.44
C PHE A 282 15.16 24.81 -3.25
N GLU A 283 14.38 25.88 -3.29
CA GLU A 283 14.64 27.04 -4.17
C GLU A 283 15.25 28.27 -3.47
N ASP A 284 15.36 28.30 -2.14
CA ASP A 284 15.89 29.46 -1.41
C ASP A 284 17.44 29.49 -1.41
N PHE A 285 18.02 29.59 -2.61
CA PHE A 285 19.47 29.63 -2.80
C PHE A 285 20.13 30.85 -2.15
N LYS A 286 19.39 31.94 -1.95
CA LYS A 286 19.89 33.11 -1.23
C LYS A 286 20.15 32.73 0.22
N ARG A 287 19.24 31.98 0.85
CA ARG A 287 19.42 31.46 2.20
C ARG A 287 20.62 30.53 2.26
N ILE A 288 20.75 29.55 1.36
CA ILE A 288 21.89 28.61 1.37
C ILE A 288 23.25 29.34 1.41
N ARG A 289 23.38 30.45 0.67
CA ARG A 289 24.62 31.26 0.63
C ARG A 289 24.86 32.13 1.85
N THR A 290 23.81 32.50 2.58
CA THR A 290 23.87 33.50 3.67
C THR A 290 23.63 32.91 5.05
N ASP A 291 23.11 31.68 5.14
CA ASP A 291 22.75 31.07 6.41
C ASP A 291 24.01 30.88 7.29
N PRO A 292 24.01 31.43 8.53
CA PRO A 292 25.08 31.21 9.48
C PRO A 292 25.19 29.73 9.92
N ASP A 293 24.12 28.95 9.82
CA ASP A 293 24.11 27.54 10.19
C ASP A 293 24.88 26.68 9.19
N LEU A 294 25.00 27.14 7.95
CA LEU A 294 25.81 26.53 6.89
C LEU A 294 27.23 27.11 6.81
N ALA A 295 27.68 27.91 7.78
CA ALA A 295 28.99 28.56 7.72
C ALA A 295 30.16 27.55 7.58
N ASN A 296 30.12 26.45 8.34
CA ASN A 296 31.14 25.38 8.25
C ASN A 296 31.09 24.70 6.88
N LEU A 297 29.89 24.45 6.36
CA LEU A 297 29.68 23.88 5.04
C LEU A 297 30.22 24.78 3.92
N ARG A 298 29.96 26.09 4.01
CA ARG A 298 30.42 27.11 3.04
C ARG A 298 31.93 27.28 3.01
N ALA A 299 32.63 26.91 4.09
CA ALA A 299 34.08 26.91 4.10
C ALA A 299 34.69 25.75 3.30
N SER A 300 33.88 24.74 2.91
CA SER A 300 34.33 23.61 2.11
C SER A 300 34.58 24.01 0.65
N PRO A 301 35.67 23.55 0.02
CA PRO A 301 35.92 23.79 -1.41
C PRO A 301 34.88 23.13 -2.33
N GLU A 302 34.10 22.16 -1.84
CA GLU A 302 33.08 21.45 -2.62
C GLU A 302 31.72 22.19 -2.66
N PHE A 303 31.52 23.19 -1.82
CA PHE A 303 30.25 23.92 -1.73
C PHE A 303 29.95 24.74 -2.98
N ASP A 304 30.92 25.52 -3.47
CA ASP A 304 30.74 26.38 -4.65
C ASP A 304 30.48 25.55 -5.93
N PRO A 305 31.23 24.45 -6.21
CA PRO A 305 30.91 23.55 -7.32
C PRO A 305 29.50 22.96 -7.24
N LEU A 306 29.03 22.59 -6.04
CA LEU A 306 27.68 22.06 -5.85
C LEU A 306 26.64 23.10 -6.26
N LEU A 307 26.70 24.31 -5.70
CA LEU A 307 25.73 25.36 -6.01
C LEU A 307 25.73 25.77 -7.48
N LYS A 308 26.92 25.87 -8.09
CA LYS A 308 27.04 26.27 -9.50
C LYS A 308 26.28 25.33 -10.45
N ARG A 309 26.22 24.03 -10.15
CA ARG A 309 25.46 23.05 -10.95
C ARG A 309 23.96 23.37 -10.97
N PHE A 310 23.41 23.82 -9.85
CA PHE A 310 21.99 24.16 -9.71
C PHE A 310 21.67 25.59 -10.15
N ASP A 311 22.63 26.51 -10.06
CA ASP A 311 22.48 27.86 -10.65
C ASP A 311 22.40 27.80 -12.18
N GLU A 312 23.28 27.02 -12.82
CA GLU A 312 23.29 26.89 -14.28
C GLU A 312 22.03 26.22 -14.82
N SER A 313 21.48 25.21 -14.14
CA SER A 313 20.23 24.56 -14.55
C SER A 313 19.04 25.52 -14.45
N PHE A 314 18.94 26.31 -13.38
CA PHE A 314 17.87 27.29 -13.21
C PHE A 314 17.96 28.43 -14.23
N ILE A 315 19.17 28.96 -14.49
CA ILE A 315 19.38 30.00 -15.51
C ILE A 315 19.03 29.48 -16.91
N ASN A 316 19.41 28.24 -17.24
CA ASN A 316 19.09 27.66 -18.53
C ASN A 316 17.58 27.43 -18.70
N GLU A 317 16.89 26.91 -17.68
CA GLU A 317 15.44 26.68 -17.76
C GLU A 317 14.66 28.00 -17.86
N SER A 318 15.00 28.99 -17.03
CA SER A 318 14.37 30.32 -17.08
C SER A 318 14.65 31.04 -18.40
N ALA A 319 15.88 30.98 -18.93
CA ALA A 319 16.23 31.56 -20.22
C ALA A 319 15.49 30.87 -21.38
N ILE A 320 15.40 29.53 -21.39
CA ILE A 320 14.66 28.76 -22.39
C ILE A 320 13.16 29.11 -22.34
N ASN A 321 12.58 29.22 -21.15
CA ASN A 321 11.17 29.56 -20.97
C ASN A 321 10.87 31.01 -21.39
N ALA A 322 11.78 31.96 -21.10
CA ALA A 322 11.67 33.34 -21.57
C ALA A 322 11.73 33.44 -23.11
N ILE A 323 12.64 32.71 -23.75
CA ILE A 323 12.74 32.65 -25.22
C ILE A 323 11.46 32.01 -25.80
N LYS A 324 10.98 30.89 -25.26
CA LYS A 324 9.73 30.25 -25.72
C LYS A 324 8.51 31.17 -25.58
N SER A 325 8.44 31.96 -24.52
CA SER A 325 7.36 32.95 -24.34
C SER A 325 7.41 34.05 -25.41
N ILE A 326 8.60 34.57 -25.74
CA ILE A 326 8.78 35.60 -26.76
C ILE A 326 8.48 35.07 -28.18
N PHE A 327 8.87 33.84 -28.49
CA PHE A 327 8.67 33.24 -29.82
C PHE A 327 7.34 32.46 -29.98
N GLY A 328 6.61 32.21 -28.89
CA GLY A 328 5.34 31.47 -28.89
C GLY A 328 4.10 32.28 -29.30
N PHE A 329 4.22 33.60 -29.44
CA PHE A 329 3.10 34.50 -29.74
C PHE A 329 2.75 34.67 -31.23
N ASN A 330 3.37 33.91 -32.14
CA ASN A 330 3.19 34.12 -33.59
C ASN A 330 2.76 32.85 -34.36
N LYS A 331 1.70 32.20 -33.89
CA LYS A 331 0.90 31.29 -34.73
C LYS A 331 -0.58 31.68 -34.66
N LYS A 332 -1.00 32.51 -35.60
CA LYS A 332 -2.37 32.61 -36.08
C LYS A 332 -2.43 32.06 -37.48
#